data_AF-A0A973D0X6-F1
#
_entry.id   AF-A0A973D0X6-F1
#
_cell.length_a   1.000
_cell.length_b   1.000
_cell.length_c   1.000
_cell.angle_alpha   90.00
_cell.angle_beta   90.00
_cell.angle_gamma   90.00
#
_symmetry.space_group_name_H-M   'P 1'
#
loop_
_entity.id
_entity.type
_entity.pdbx_description
1 polymer ?
#
loop_
_entity_poly.entity_id
_entity_poly.type
_entity_poly.pdbx_seq_one_letter_code
_entity_poly.pdbx_strand_id
1 'polypeptide(L)'
;VVDTDTGELSERTVGVEFATSSISSPGFDEYLSLNGAEKAGFETAITALVGDLKYFDSSQRGFMEVVFTPTSATAQWKFVSTIQSTEYDVISSDKKQRFRPGGKLEAVS
;
A
#
# COMPACT_ATOMS: atom_id res chain seq x y z
N VAL A 1 -8.56 -3.09 20.92
CA VAL A 1 -9.73 -3.38 21.80
C VAL A 1 -9.14 -3.92 23.09
N VAL A 2 -9.64 -3.58 24.26
CA VAL A 2 -9.06 -4.15 25.50
C VAL A 2 -9.46 -5.63 25.56
N ASP A 3 -8.49 -6.51 25.73
CA ASP A 3 -8.74 -7.90 26.10
C ASP A 3 -9.39 -7.89 27.49
N THR A 4 -10.60 -8.41 27.60
CA THR A 4 -11.38 -8.30 28.84
C THR A 4 -10.88 -9.22 29.95
N ASP A 5 -10.00 -10.17 29.63
CA ASP A 5 -9.47 -11.15 30.57
C ASP A 5 -8.10 -10.72 31.10
N THR A 6 -7.28 -10.04 30.28
CA THR A 6 -5.94 -9.57 30.67
C THR A 6 -5.85 -8.07 30.92
N GLY A 7 -6.80 -7.27 30.43
CA GLY A 7 -6.75 -5.81 30.47
C GLY A 7 -5.73 -5.20 29.50
N GLU A 8 -5.04 -6.02 28.71
CA GLU A 8 -4.07 -5.57 27.70
C GLU A 8 -4.77 -5.10 26.43
N LEU A 9 -4.07 -4.33 25.59
CA LEU A 9 -4.56 -4.07 24.24
C LEU A 9 -4.54 -5.40 23.48
N SER A 10 -5.71 -5.89 23.07
CA SER A 10 -5.82 -7.08 22.22
C SER A 10 -5.01 -6.90 20.94
N GLU A 11 -4.27 -7.91 20.51
CA GLU A 11 -3.65 -8.01 19.18
C GLU A 11 -4.69 -8.10 18.02
N ARG A 12 -5.99 -7.98 18.33
CA ARG A 12 -7.05 -8.03 17.35
C ARG A 12 -6.88 -6.90 16.33
N THR A 13 -6.66 -7.25 15.07
CA THR A 13 -6.69 -6.32 13.94
C THR A 13 -8.04 -5.62 13.88
N VAL A 14 -8.06 -4.33 14.19
CA VAL A 14 -9.28 -3.49 14.16
C VAL A 14 -9.39 -2.65 12.90
N GLY A 15 -8.33 -2.59 12.09
CA GLY A 15 -8.25 -1.80 10.88
C GLY A 15 -6.95 -2.06 10.13
N VAL A 16 -6.83 -1.43 8.97
CA VAL A 16 -5.63 -1.42 8.13
C VAL A 16 -5.37 0.00 7.64
N GLU A 17 -4.12 0.28 7.31
CA GLU A 17 -3.74 1.50 6.59
C GLU A 17 -3.50 1.16 5.12
N PHE A 18 -4.03 2.00 4.24
CA PHE A 18 -3.69 1.99 2.83
C PHE A 18 -2.96 3.30 2.51
N ALA A 19 -1.65 3.23 2.34
CA ALA A 19 -0.83 4.39 2.00
C ALA A 19 -0.81 4.59 0.47
N THR A 20 -1.28 5.75 0.03
CA THR A 20 -1.21 6.14 -1.39
C THR A 20 0.18 6.67 -1.72
N SER A 21 0.60 6.51 -2.98
CA SER A 21 1.77 7.20 -3.49
C SER A 21 1.50 8.70 -3.68
N SER A 22 2.58 9.46 -3.89
CA SER A 22 2.51 10.84 -4.40
C SER A 22 2.12 10.87 -5.88
N ILE A 23 1.51 11.98 -6.31
CA ILE A 23 1.34 12.27 -7.74
C ILE A 23 2.63 12.87 -8.31
N SER A 24 3.09 14.02 -7.80
CA SER A 24 4.24 14.71 -8.41
C SER A 24 5.51 14.72 -7.54
N SER A 25 5.39 14.49 -6.23
CA SER A 25 6.56 14.48 -5.34
C SER A 25 7.45 13.26 -5.62
N PRO A 26 8.78 13.39 -5.50
CA PRO A 26 9.71 12.29 -5.64
C PRO A 26 9.43 11.12 -4.68
N GLY A 27 9.94 9.95 -5.05
CA GLY A 27 9.86 8.71 -4.31
C GLY A 27 11.20 8.36 -3.70
N PHE A 28 11.26 7.24 -3.00
CA PHE A 28 12.51 6.78 -2.40
C PHE A 28 13.56 6.45 -3.47
N ASP A 29 13.14 6.04 -4.67
CA ASP A 29 14.02 5.81 -5.81
C ASP A 29 14.85 7.05 -6.17
N GLU A 30 14.22 8.22 -6.21
CA GLU A 30 14.91 9.47 -6.51
C GLU A 30 15.70 9.99 -5.31
N TYR A 31 15.12 9.96 -4.10
CA TYR A 31 15.80 10.44 -2.88
C TYR A 31 17.03 9.61 -2.49
N LEU A 32 17.02 8.30 -2.79
CA LEU A 32 18.12 7.39 -2.49
C LEU A 32 18.94 7.04 -3.74
N SER A 33 18.60 7.60 -4.91
CA SER A 33 19.26 7.33 -6.20
C SER A 33 19.35 5.84 -6.55
N LEU A 34 18.27 5.08 -6.29
CA LEU A 34 18.22 3.64 -6.50
C LEU A 34 18.05 3.32 -7.99
N ASN A 35 18.87 2.40 -8.50
CA ASN A 35 18.62 1.77 -9.79
C ASN A 35 17.54 0.66 -9.67
N GLY A 36 17.14 0.08 -10.81
CA GLY A 36 16.04 -0.91 -10.84
C GLY A 36 16.25 -2.15 -9.96
N ALA A 37 17.49 -2.65 -9.85
CA ALA A 37 17.79 -3.81 -8.99
C ALA A 37 17.78 -3.43 -7.50
N GLU A 38 18.32 -2.25 -7.18
CA GLU A 38 18.35 -1.70 -5.82
C GLU A 38 16.93 -1.38 -5.31
N LYS A 39 16.06 -0.89 -6.20
CA LYS A 39 14.66 -0.60 -5.91
C LYS A 39 13.93 -1.86 -5.39
N ALA A 40 14.01 -2.97 -6.13
CA ALA A 40 13.34 -4.22 -5.74
C ALA A 40 13.90 -4.79 -4.42
N GLY A 41 15.22 -4.69 -4.22
CA GLY A 41 15.87 -5.07 -2.97
C GLY A 41 15.40 -4.22 -1.79
N PHE A 42 15.30 -2.90 -1.99
CA PHE A 42 14.81 -1.95 -0.99
C PHE A 42 13.35 -2.24 -0.60
N GLU A 43 12.47 -2.43 -1.58
CA GLU A 43 11.06 -2.75 -1.33
C GLU A 43 10.90 -4.05 -0.53
N THR A 44 11.69 -5.07 -0.88
CA THR A 44 11.72 -6.34 -0.16
C THR A 44 12.24 -6.16 1.27
N ALA A 45 13.31 -5.41 1.46
CA ALA A 45 13.91 -5.16 2.77
C ALA A 45 12.95 -4.39 3.70
N ILE A 46 12.29 -3.34 3.20
CA ILE A 46 11.34 -2.55 3.98
C ILE A 46 10.11 -3.38 4.36
N THR A 47 9.57 -4.16 3.42
CA THR A 47 8.42 -5.05 3.69
C THR A 47 8.78 -6.15 4.69
N ALA A 48 10.02 -6.66 4.68
CA ALA A 48 10.50 -7.64 5.66
C ALA A 48 10.77 -7.03 7.04
N LEU A 49 11.23 -5.78 7.09
CA LEU A 49 11.55 -5.06 8.33
C LEU A 49 10.29 -4.60 9.06
N VAL A 50 9.25 -4.17 8.34
CA VAL A 50 8.00 -3.67 8.91
C VAL A 50 6.97 -4.80 8.90
N GLY A 51 6.82 -5.52 10.02
CA GLY A 51 6.06 -6.78 10.09
C GLY A 51 4.61 -6.73 9.57
N ASP A 52 3.94 -5.58 9.71
CA ASP A 52 2.55 -5.40 9.25
C ASP A 52 2.42 -4.80 7.85
N LEU A 53 3.52 -4.35 7.25
CA LEU A 53 3.52 -3.83 5.88
C LEU A 53 3.35 -4.96 4.88
N LYS A 54 2.31 -4.89 4.05
CA LYS A 54 1.97 -5.96 3.07
C LYS A 54 2.33 -5.60 1.64
N TYR A 55 2.50 -4.32 1.36
CA TYR A 55 2.86 -3.83 0.03
C TYR A 55 3.53 -2.48 0.13
N PHE A 56 4.56 -2.28 -0.68
CA PHE A 56 5.29 -1.04 -0.80
C PHE A 56 5.81 -0.90 -2.23
N ASP A 57 5.44 0.20 -2.90
CA ASP A 57 6.10 0.66 -4.12
C ASP A 57 6.82 1.97 -3.80
N SER A 58 8.11 1.97 -4.06
CA SER A 58 9.05 3.02 -3.70
C SER A 58 9.16 4.14 -4.75
N SER A 59 8.58 3.96 -5.95
CA SER A 59 8.85 4.84 -7.09
C SER A 59 7.62 5.31 -7.87
N GLN A 60 6.59 4.49 -8.03
CA GLN A 60 5.55 4.76 -9.01
C GLN A 60 4.63 5.89 -8.51
N ARG A 61 4.34 6.84 -9.40
CA ARG A 61 3.46 7.97 -9.13
C ARG A 61 2.02 7.59 -9.42
N GLY A 62 1.09 8.11 -8.64
CA GLY A 62 -0.30 7.76 -8.82
C GLY A 62 -1.22 8.16 -7.68
N PHE A 63 -2.38 7.52 -7.69
CA PHE A 63 -3.39 7.63 -6.66
C PHE A 63 -3.89 6.24 -6.28
N MET A 64 -4.82 6.18 -5.35
CA MET A 64 -5.43 4.94 -4.90
C MET A 64 -6.94 5.01 -5.08
N GLU A 65 -7.51 3.99 -5.70
CA GLU A 65 -8.94 3.78 -5.77
C GLU A 65 -9.36 2.87 -4.62
N VAL A 66 -10.33 3.31 -3.81
CA VAL A 66 -10.88 2.50 -2.71
C VAL A 66 -12.38 2.33 -2.89
N VAL A 67 -12.81 1.08 -2.97
CA VAL A 67 -14.22 0.71 -3.02
C VAL A 67 -14.65 0.24 -1.64
N PHE A 68 -15.56 0.99 -1.03
CA PHE A 68 -16.16 0.68 0.26
C PHE A 68 -17.51 -0.03 0.10
N THR A 69 -17.73 -1.01 0.95
CA THR A 69 -19.04 -1.61 1.22
C THR A 69 -19.27 -1.61 2.74
N PRO A 70 -20.49 -1.89 3.23
CA PRO A 70 -20.72 -2.01 4.66
C PRO A 70 -19.81 -3.03 5.38
N THR A 71 -19.23 -3.98 4.64
CA THR A 71 -18.43 -5.08 5.20
C THR A 71 -16.99 -5.15 4.69
N SER A 72 -16.55 -4.22 3.83
CA SER A 72 -15.18 -4.24 3.32
C SER A 72 -14.69 -2.90 2.78
N ALA A 73 -13.36 -2.72 2.78
CA ALA A 73 -12.66 -1.74 1.97
C ALA A 73 -11.73 -2.49 1.01
N THR A 74 -11.83 -2.22 -0.30
CA THR A 74 -10.94 -2.79 -1.32
C THR A 74 -10.13 -1.67 -1.97
N ALA A 75 -8.81 -1.69 -1.80
CA ALA A 75 -7.89 -0.71 -2.36
C ALA A 75 -7.12 -1.28 -3.56
N GLN A 76 -6.92 -0.46 -4.59
CA GLN A 76 -6.02 -0.73 -5.70
C GLN A 76 -5.26 0.55 -6.04
N TRP A 77 -3.95 0.44 -6.24
CA TRP A 77 -3.12 1.56 -6.66
C TRP A 77 -3.29 1.77 -8.17
N LYS A 78 -3.39 3.04 -8.57
CA LYS A 78 -3.53 3.47 -9.96
C LYS A 78 -2.32 4.35 -10.25
N PHE A 79 -1.40 3.84 -11.06
CA PHE A 79 -0.17 4.55 -11.41
C PHE A 79 -0.34 5.33 -12.71
N VAL A 80 0.36 6.46 -12.82
CA VAL A 80 0.42 7.24 -14.06
C VAL A 80 1.72 6.94 -14.80
N SER A 81 1.65 6.79 -16.13
CA SER A 81 2.84 6.47 -16.95
C SER A 81 3.87 7.60 -16.97
N THR A 82 3.44 8.85 -16.83
CA THR A 82 4.31 10.02 -16.72
C THR A 82 3.62 11.16 -15.98
N ILE A 83 4.41 11.98 -15.30
CA ILE A 83 4.00 13.25 -14.68
C ILE A 83 4.52 14.48 -15.45
N GLN A 84 5.26 14.24 -16.54
CA GLN A 84 5.91 15.27 -17.33
C GLN A 84 5.07 15.70 -18.55
N SER A 85 3.91 15.08 -18.75
CA SER A 85 2.99 15.31 -19.85
C SER A 85 1.55 15.36 -19.36
N THR A 86 0.69 16.03 -20.13
CA THR A 86 -0.77 16.01 -19.93
C THR A 86 -1.42 14.81 -20.62
N GLU A 87 -0.72 14.19 -21.57
CA GLU A 87 -1.06 12.89 -22.14
C GLU A 87 -0.32 11.80 -21.34
N TYR A 88 -1.09 10.98 -20.62
CA TYR A 88 -0.58 9.88 -19.80
C TYR A 88 -1.63 8.77 -19.70
N ASP A 89 -1.16 7.57 -19.36
CA ASP A 89 -2.02 6.42 -19.10
C ASP A 89 -2.18 6.20 -17.60
N VAL A 90 -3.35 5.71 -17.20
CA VAL A 90 -3.61 5.23 -15.84
C VAL A 90 -3.53 3.70 -15.84
N ILE A 91 -2.53 3.17 -15.14
CA ILE A 91 -2.20 1.75 -15.07
C ILE A 91 -2.65 1.24 -13.69
N SER A 92 -3.53 0.25 -13.67
CA SER A 92 -3.91 -0.39 -12.40
C SER A 92 -2.81 -1.35 -11.95
N SER A 93 -2.42 -1.29 -10.68
CA SER A 93 -1.47 -2.24 -10.10
C SER A 93 -2.02 -3.67 -10.15
N ASP A 94 -1.11 -4.64 -10.27
CA ASP A 94 -1.40 -6.06 -10.04
C ASP A 94 -1.75 -6.33 -8.57
N LYS A 95 -1.34 -5.44 -7.66
CA LYS A 95 -1.72 -5.48 -6.25
C LYS A 95 -3.08 -4.85 -6.03
N LYS A 96 -3.99 -5.64 -5.47
CA LYS A 96 -5.29 -5.21 -4.98
C LYS A 96 -5.52 -5.87 -3.64
N GLN A 97 -5.93 -5.09 -2.65
CA GLN A 97 -6.05 -5.56 -1.28
C GLN A 97 -7.44 -5.29 -0.72
N ARG A 98 -7.95 -6.19 0.10
CA ARG A 98 -9.24 -6.07 0.76
C ARG A 98 -9.12 -6.31 2.25
N PHE A 99 -9.72 -5.42 3.02
CA PHE A 99 -9.93 -5.60 4.44
C PHE A 99 -11.41 -5.78 4.74
N ARG A 100 -11.71 -6.69 5.68
CA ARG A 100 -13.02 -6.85 6.31
C ARG A 100 -12.87 -6.66 7.82
N PRO A 101 -13.77 -5.94 8.49
CA PRO A 101 -13.70 -5.78 9.95
C PRO A 101 -13.56 -7.12 10.68
N GLY A 102 -12.60 -7.22 11.60
CA GLY A 102 -12.30 -8.44 12.35
C GLY A 102 -11.55 -9.52 11.56
N GLY A 103 -11.24 -9.28 10.27
CA GLY A 103 -10.44 -10.16 9.43
C GLY A 103 -8.97 -9.72 9.33
N LYS A 104 -8.22 -10.44 8.49
CA LYS A 104 -6.88 -10.03 8.06
C LYS A 104 -6.97 -9.32 6.71
N LEU A 105 -5.91 -8.60 6.34
CA LEU A 105 -5.80 -8.04 5.00
C LEU A 105 -5.58 -9.17 3.98
N GLU A 106 -6.36 -9.16 2.90
CA GLU A 106 -6.34 -10.17 1.85
C GLU A 106 -5.90 -9.57 0.52
N ALA A 107 -5.17 -10.35 -0.29
CA ALA A 107 -4.99 -10.03 -1.71
C ALA A 107 -6.27 -10.38 -2.49
N VAL A 108 -6.59 -9.59 -3.51
CA VAL A 108 -7.74 -9.79 -4.40
C VAL A 108 -7.23 -10.06 -5.81
N SER A 109 -7.69 -11.17 -6.41
CA SER A 109 -7.47 -11.52 -7.82
C SER A 109 -8.31 -10.67 -8.77
#